data_AF-A0A9J6R8J0-F1
#
_entry.id   AF-A0A9J6R8J0-F1
#
_cell.length_a   1.000
_cell.length_b   1.000
_cell.length_c   1.000
_cell.angle_alpha   90.00
_cell.angle_beta   90.00
_cell.angle_gamma   90.00
#
_symmetry.space_group_name_H-M   'P 1'
#
loop_
_entity.id
_entity.type
_entity.pdbx_description
1 polymer ?
#
loop_
_entity_poly.entity_id
_entity_poly.type
_entity_poly.pdbx_seq_one_letter_code
_entity_poly.pdbx_strand_id
1 'polypeptide(L)'
;MSRNSLTITDQQLSKELLHILDNTRMWKLKGNTPSELREKEMTHAQLLRDTAYSNTEKSQKILEPNKNIQKKIGRNHPCPCGSEKKYKRCCGY
;
A
#
# COMPACT_ATOMS: atom_id res chain seq x y z
N MET A 1 2.96 5.71 54.09
CA MET A 1 2.85 5.81 52.62
C MET A 1 3.64 4.67 52.00
N SER A 2 3.00 3.51 51.80
CA SER A 2 3.70 2.30 51.34
C SER A 2 3.95 2.41 49.83
N ARG A 3 5.22 2.34 49.41
CA ARG A 3 5.59 2.25 48.00
C ARG A 3 5.28 0.83 47.54
N ASN A 4 4.30 0.68 46.65
CA ASN A 4 4.03 -0.59 45.96
C ASN A 4 5.24 -0.91 45.07
N SER A 5 6.06 -1.87 45.48
CA SER A 5 7.08 -2.45 44.60
C SER A 5 6.37 -3.37 43.61
N LEU A 6 6.18 -2.90 42.39
CA LEU A 6 5.68 -3.72 41.29
C LEU A 6 6.84 -4.55 40.76
N THR A 7 6.91 -5.84 41.11
CA THR A 7 7.84 -6.77 40.47
C THR A 7 7.26 -7.20 39.13
N ILE A 8 7.85 -6.72 38.03
CA ILE A 8 7.50 -7.16 36.68
C ILE A 8 8.13 -8.54 36.47
N THR A 9 7.34 -9.53 36.06
CA THR A 9 7.86 -10.87 35.73
C THR A 9 8.61 -10.82 34.39
N ASP A 10 9.64 -11.65 34.23
CA ASP A 10 10.39 -11.73 32.96
C ASP A 10 9.48 -12.07 31.77
N GLN A 11 8.45 -12.88 32.01
CA GLN A 11 7.43 -13.17 31.00
C GLN A 11 6.64 -11.94 30.60
N GLN A 12 6.20 -11.11 31.56
CA GLN A 12 5.48 -9.88 31.25
C GLN A 12 6.38 -8.90 30.48
N LEU A 13 7.63 -8.74 30.93
CA LEU A 13 8.60 -7.88 30.25
C LEU A 13 8.83 -8.34 28.81
N SER A 14 8.99 -9.65 28.58
CA SER A 14 9.21 -10.20 27.24
C SER A 14 8.05 -9.90 26.28
N LYS A 15 6.81 -9.99 26.76
CA LYS A 15 5.61 -9.70 25.95
C LYS A 15 5.53 -8.23 25.57
N GLU A 16 5.77 -7.33 26.54
CA GLU A 16 5.77 -5.89 26.28
C GLU A 16 6.89 -5.50 25.29
N LEU A 17 8.08 -6.09 25.44
CA LEU A 17 9.18 -5.86 24.51
C LEU A 17 8.85 -6.33 23.10
N LEU A 18 8.29 -7.53 22.95
CA LEU A 18 7.85 -8.03 21.64
C LEU A 18 6.79 -7.12 21.02
N HIS A 19 5.82 -6.67 21.81
CA HIS A 19 4.78 -5.75 21.35
C HIS A 19 5.38 -4.42 20.85
N ILE A 20 6.35 -3.86 21.57
CA ILE A 20 7.05 -2.64 21.15
C ILE A 20 7.83 -2.89 19.85
N LEU A 21 8.58 -4.00 19.76
CA LEU A 21 9.38 -4.32 18.57
C LEU A 21 8.51 -4.48 17.33
N ASP A 22 7.35 -5.12 17.46
CA ASP A 22 6.41 -5.34 16.36
C ASP A 22 5.69 -4.07 15.90
N ASN A 23 5.57 -3.07 16.79
CA ASN A 23 4.85 -1.81 16.52
C ASN A 23 5.77 -0.59 16.39
N THR A 24 7.10 -0.79 16.40
CA THR A 24 8.06 0.29 16.16
C THR A 24 8.44 0.35 14.69
N ARG A 25 8.39 1.55 14.11
CA ARG A 25 8.79 1.77 12.71
C ARG A 25 10.30 1.62 12.57
N MET A 26 10.74 0.87 11.56
CA MET A 26 12.17 0.63 11.34
C MET A 26 12.61 1.13 9.96
N TRP A 27 13.77 1.79 9.90
CA TRP A 27 14.37 2.24 8.63
C TRP A 27 14.64 1.08 7.68
N LYS A 28 15.08 -0.08 8.19
CA LYS A 28 15.26 -1.31 7.39
C LYS A 28 13.97 -1.79 6.72
N LEU A 29 12.81 -1.40 7.25
CA LEU A 29 11.47 -1.70 6.73
C LEU A 29 10.85 -0.51 5.98
N LYS A 30 11.69 0.42 5.48
CA LYS A 30 11.26 1.64 4.77
C LYS A 30 10.23 2.44 5.57
N GLY A 31 10.38 2.48 6.90
CA GLY A 31 9.49 3.21 7.81
C GLY A 31 8.20 2.48 8.20
N ASN A 32 8.00 1.23 7.80
CA ASN A 32 6.88 0.41 8.27
C ASN A 32 7.23 -0.29 9.60
N THR A 33 6.22 -0.62 10.39
CA THR A 33 6.37 -1.55 11.52
C THR A 33 6.29 -3.00 11.00
N PRO A 34 6.89 -3.98 11.71
CA PRO A 34 6.70 -5.39 11.38
C PRO A 34 5.22 -5.81 11.28
N SER A 35 4.35 -5.38 12.20
CA SER A 35 2.91 -5.69 12.16
C SER A 35 2.23 -5.16 10.90
N GLU A 36 2.51 -3.92 10.49
CA GLU A 36 1.94 -3.32 9.28
C GLU A 36 2.31 -4.09 8.01
N LEU A 37 3.53 -4.64 7.94
CA LEU A 37 3.95 -5.45 6.81
C LEU A 37 3.19 -6.78 6.74
N ARG A 38 3.01 -7.45 7.89
CA ARG A 38 2.22 -8.69 7.96
C ARG A 38 0.79 -8.49 7.50
N GLU A 39 0.16 -7.37 7.90
CA GLU A 39 -1.19 -7.01 7.44
C GLU A 39 -1.25 -6.77 5.93
N LYS A 40 -0.25 -6.07 5.37
CA LYS A 40 -0.16 -5.84 3.91
C LYS A 40 0.05 -7.13 3.14
N GLU A 41 0.89 -8.04 3.65
CA GLU A 41 1.08 -9.37 3.06
C GLU A 41 -0.21 -10.19 3.09
N MET A 42 -0.95 -10.14 4.21
CA MET A 42 -2.23 -10.84 4.36
C MET A 42 -3.30 -10.29 3.41
N THR A 43 -3.44 -8.97 3.31
CA THR A 43 -4.38 -8.34 2.36
C THR A 43 -4.01 -8.66 0.92
N HIS A 44 -2.73 -8.64 0.57
CA HIS A 44 -2.27 -9.05 -0.76
C HIS A 44 -2.58 -10.53 -1.04
N ALA A 45 -2.32 -11.41 -0.07
CA ALA A 45 -2.65 -12.84 -0.19
C ALA A 45 -4.16 -13.08 -0.34
N GLN A 46 -5.00 -12.31 0.35
CA GLN A 46 -6.45 -12.36 0.22
C GLN A 46 -6.91 -11.89 -1.16
N LEU A 47 -6.39 -10.76 -1.66
CA LEU A 47 -6.69 -10.28 -3.01
C LEU A 47 -6.28 -11.29 -4.09
N LEU A 48 -5.13 -11.96 -3.93
CA LEU A 48 -4.73 -13.04 -4.83
C LEU A 48 -5.69 -14.23 -4.79
N ARG A 49 -6.22 -14.58 -3.62
CA ARG A 49 -7.26 -15.62 -3.49
C ARG A 49 -8.56 -15.23 -4.19
N ASP A 50 -9.02 -14.00 -4.02
CA ASP A 50 -10.28 -13.52 -4.59
C ASP A 50 -10.19 -13.36 -6.12
N THR A 51 -9.04 -12.94 -6.63
CA THR A 51 -8.75 -12.91 -8.07
C THR A 51 -8.65 -14.31 -8.67
N ALA A 52 -8.03 -15.27 -7.96
CA ALA A 52 -8.03 -16.67 -8.40
C ALA A 52 -9.45 -17.25 -8.45
N TYR A 53 -10.31 -16.92 -7.47
CA TYR A 53 -11.69 -17.38 -7.41
C TYR A 53 -12.54 -16.78 -8.55
N SER A 54 -12.45 -15.48 -8.79
CA SER A 54 -13.21 -14.78 -9.85
C SER A 54 -12.83 -15.18 -11.29
N ASN A 55 -11.64 -15.77 -11.50
CA ASN A 55 -11.24 -16.33 -12.80
C ASN A 55 -11.92 -17.66 -13.14
N THR A 56 -12.61 -18.31 -12.19
CA THR A 56 -13.32 -19.59 -12.44
C THR A 56 -14.74 -19.42 -12.97
N GLU A 57 -15.38 -18.26 -12.81
CA GLU A 57 -16.74 -17.99 -13.30
C GLU A 57 -16.81 -17.00 -14.49
N LYS A 58 -15.68 -16.45 -14.96
CA LYS A 58 -15.64 -15.56 -16.13
C LYS A 58 -14.78 -16.11 -17.26
N SER A 59 -15.05 -17.36 -17.64
CA SER A 59 -14.75 -17.81 -19.01
C SER A 59 -15.92 -17.42 -19.90
N GLN A 60 -15.62 -16.54 -20.87
CA GLN A 60 -16.35 -16.20 -22.11
C GLN A 60 -16.95 -14.79 -22.20
N LYS A 61 -16.35 -14.01 -23.12
CA LYS A 61 -16.74 -12.69 -23.67
C LYS A 61 -16.45 -11.52 -22.70
N ILE A 62 -15.71 -10.46 -23.05
CA ILE A 62 -15.72 -9.67 -24.28
C ILE A 62 -14.30 -9.14 -24.57
N LEU A 63 -14.01 -8.99 -25.86
CA LEU A 63 -12.80 -8.46 -26.47
C LEU A 63 -12.47 -7.02 -26.02
N GLU A 64 -11.16 -6.73 -26.08
CA GLU A 64 -10.48 -5.42 -26.14
C GLU A 64 -10.17 -4.68 -24.83
N PRO A 65 -8.89 -4.59 -24.42
CA PRO A 65 -8.45 -3.48 -23.59
C PRO A 65 -8.45 -2.23 -24.48
N ASN A 66 -9.49 -1.41 -24.33
CA ASN A 66 -9.49 -0.03 -24.77
C ASN A 66 -8.24 0.64 -24.16
N LYS A 67 -7.25 0.88 -25.03
CA LYS A 67 -5.98 1.53 -24.72
C LYS A 67 -6.24 2.99 -24.36
N ASN A 68 -6.71 3.26 -23.15
CA ASN A 68 -6.38 4.50 -22.47
C ASN A 68 -4.93 4.43 -21.97
N ILE A 69 -4.01 4.26 -22.93
CA ILE A 69 -2.60 4.63 -22.76
C ILE A 69 -2.56 6.15 -22.83
N GLN A 70 -3.13 6.82 -21.84
CA GLN A 70 -2.76 8.19 -21.58
C GLN A 70 -1.35 8.13 -21.00
N LYS A 71 -0.34 8.14 -21.87
CA LYS A 71 1.04 8.46 -21.47
C LYS A 71 0.94 9.67 -20.55
N LYS A 72 1.40 9.54 -19.30
CA LYS A 72 1.40 10.63 -18.32
C LYS A 72 2.21 11.79 -18.91
N ILE A 73 1.54 12.71 -19.58
CA ILE A 73 2.19 13.82 -20.26
C ILE A 73 2.62 14.82 -19.20
N GLY A 74 3.90 15.16 -19.17
CA GLY A 74 4.41 16.11 -18.19
C GLY A 74 3.77 17.48 -18.38
N ARG A 75 3.42 18.18 -17.30
CA ARG A 75 2.71 19.48 -17.33
C ARG A 75 3.31 20.53 -18.27
N ASN A 76 4.62 20.50 -18.52
CA ASN A 76 5.32 21.46 -19.38
C ASN A 76 5.46 21.02 -20.86
N HIS A 77 5.07 19.80 -21.23
CA HIS A 77 5.11 19.32 -22.62
C HIS A 77 4.06 20.00 -23.50
N PRO A 78 4.22 20.01 -24.84
CA PRO A 78 3.18 20.50 -25.74
C PRO A 78 1.87 19.73 -25.57
N CYS A 79 0.74 20.43 -25.68
CA CYS A 79 -0.59 19.84 -25.53
C CYS A 79 -0.89 18.90 -26.71
N PRO A 80 -1.37 17.67 -26.45
CA PRO A 80 -1.74 16.73 -27.51
C PRO A 80 -3.01 17.16 -28.26
N CYS A 81 -3.70 18.20 -27.80
CA CYS A 81 -4.87 18.81 -28.41
C CYS A 81 -4.57 19.68 -29.64
N GLY A 82 -3.30 19.82 -30.03
CA GLY A 82 -2.91 20.60 -31.21
C GLY A 82 -2.90 22.12 -31.02
N SER A 83 -3.04 22.61 -29.78
CA SER A 83 -3.10 24.05 -29.49
C SER A 83 -1.73 24.74 -29.42
N GLU A 84 -0.63 24.00 -29.63
CA GLU A 84 0.78 24.40 -29.48
C GLU A 84 1.17 24.94 -28.09
N LYS A 85 0.22 25.04 -27.14
CA LYS A 85 0.45 25.47 -25.76
C LYS A 85 0.99 24.33 -24.91
N LYS A 86 1.70 24.65 -23.83
CA LYS A 86 2.10 23.66 -22.80
C LYS A 86 0.85 23.04 -22.17
N TYR A 87 0.89 21.74 -21.84
CA TYR A 87 -0.24 20.98 -21.30
C TYR A 87 -0.91 21.66 -20.10
N LYS A 88 -0.12 22.15 -19.13
CA LYS A 88 -0.62 22.90 -17.96
C LYS A 88 -1.33 24.22 -18.27
N ARG A 89 -1.22 24.72 -19.51
CA ARG A 89 -1.84 25.96 -19.99
C ARG A 89 -2.91 25.69 -21.06
N CYS A 90 -3.35 24.44 -21.21
CA CYS A 90 -4.40 24.09 -22.17
C CYS A 90 -5.39 23.04 -21.65
N CYS A 91 -4.93 21.81 -21.41
CA CYS A 91 -5.81 20.69 -20.99
C CYS A 91 -5.42 20.12 -19.62
N GLY A 92 -4.42 20.70 -18.96
CA GLY A 92 -3.88 20.26 -17.68
C GLY A 92 -4.42 21.02 -16.46
N TYR A 93 -5.52 21.75 -16.62
CA TYR A 93 -6.34 22.36 -15.58
C TYR A 93 -7.76 21.83 -15.67
#